data_AF-A0A0F9KMF6-F1
#
_entry.id   AF-A0A0F9KMF6-F1
#
_cell.length_a   1.000
_cell.length_b   1.000
_cell.length_c   1.000
_cell.angle_alpha   90.00
_cell.angle_beta   90.00
_cell.angle_gamma   90.00
#
_symmetry.space_group_name_H-M   'P 1'
#
loop_
_entity.id
_entity.type
_entity.pdbx_description
1 polymer ?
#
loop_
_entity_poly.entity_id
_entity_poly.type
_entity_poly.pdbx_seq_one_letter_code
_entity_poly.pdbx_strand_id
1 'polypeptide(L)'
;MAEALKPTRGGFTRPFGTAWFIKEFLAGNGPMGTARIDSQRGSPQVDIHGSYKLALHTAFAEDMVARVEEERIRRDLPPLTIEEASSLRQRFLEGIPSKLTRGRYHSFVTYFHRFKQLGWVEEVSTEPSEVQENWPEAPPRVYYRLTAAGSRATDAELADPIQTIYNYSREQRSAKGRKYIRVPVGRYPRKRTSSRTSRGQG
;
A
#
# COMPACT_ATOMS: atom_id res chain seq x y z
N MET A 1 2.65 29.33 -14.02
CA MET A 1 3.72 28.85 -13.11
C MET A 1 3.11 27.81 -12.21
N ALA A 2 3.35 26.52 -12.48
CA ALA A 2 2.76 25.42 -11.72
C ALA A 2 3.63 25.15 -10.50
N GLU A 3 3.07 25.36 -9.32
CA GLU A 3 3.75 25.17 -8.04
C GLU A 3 3.98 23.68 -7.79
N ALA A 4 5.25 23.25 -7.78
CA ALA A 4 5.62 21.87 -7.56
C ALA A 4 5.46 21.52 -6.07
N LEU A 5 4.34 20.88 -5.73
CA LEU A 5 4.08 20.29 -4.40
C LEU A 5 5.02 19.08 -4.14
N LYS A 6 6.30 19.34 -3.82
CA LYS A 6 7.22 18.28 -3.37
C LYS A 6 7.14 18.13 -1.83
N PRO A 7 6.88 16.92 -1.29
CA PRO A 7 6.94 16.69 0.16
C PRO A 7 8.36 16.89 0.69
N THR A 8 8.48 17.55 1.85
CA THR A 8 9.75 18.11 2.37
C THR A 8 10.76 17.06 2.90
N ARG A 9 10.34 15.81 3.17
CA ARG A 9 11.17 14.58 3.37
C ARG A 9 10.36 13.48 4.08
N GLY A 10 10.62 12.21 3.75
CA GLY A 10 10.39 11.07 4.64
C GLY A 10 9.31 10.08 4.22
N GLY A 11 9.70 9.07 3.45
CA GLY A 11 8.92 7.86 3.18
C GLY A 11 8.43 7.80 1.74
N PHE A 12 8.53 6.62 1.13
CA PHE A 12 7.76 6.28 -0.07
C PHE A 12 6.29 6.61 0.21
N THR A 13 5.79 7.75 -0.27
CA THR A 13 4.35 8.03 -0.27
C THR A 13 3.72 6.87 -1.01
N ARG A 14 2.84 6.12 -0.33
CA ARG A 14 2.09 5.09 -1.06
C ARG A 14 1.33 5.82 -2.17
N PRO A 15 1.42 5.38 -3.43
CA PRO A 15 0.80 6.09 -4.54
C PRO A 15 -0.72 6.18 -4.37
N PHE A 16 -1.31 5.28 -3.58
CA PHE A 16 -2.73 5.28 -3.24
C PHE A 16 -2.98 4.55 -1.90
N GLY A 17 -4.15 4.80 -1.31
CA GLY A 17 -4.59 4.20 -0.04
C GLY A 17 -5.15 2.78 -0.21
N THR A 18 -4.99 1.94 0.82
CA THR A 18 -5.52 0.56 0.81
C THR A 18 -7.05 0.53 0.75
N ALA A 19 -7.73 1.40 1.52
CA ALA A 19 -9.18 1.47 1.52
C ALA A 19 -9.78 1.88 0.18
N TRP A 20 -9.23 2.95 -0.41
CA TRP A 20 -9.61 3.39 -1.75
C TRP A 20 -9.43 2.26 -2.76
N PHE A 21 -8.28 1.57 -2.74
CA PHE A 21 -8.04 0.45 -3.64
C PHE A 21 -9.07 -0.67 -3.46
N ILE A 22 -9.38 -1.08 -2.23
CA ILE A 22 -10.38 -2.12 -1.97
C ILE A 22 -11.75 -1.71 -2.54
N LYS A 23 -12.19 -0.47 -2.30
CA LYS A 23 -13.47 0.03 -2.80
C LYS A 23 -13.53 0.00 -4.33
N GLU A 24 -12.54 0.59 -4.99
CA GLU A 24 -12.50 0.66 -6.46
C GLU A 24 -12.36 -0.72 -7.11
N PHE A 25 -11.56 -1.60 -6.50
CA PHE A 25 -11.39 -2.98 -6.98
C PHE A 25 -12.70 -3.75 -6.89
N LEU A 26 -13.38 -3.71 -5.74
CA LEU A 26 -14.67 -4.38 -5.54
C LEU A 26 -15.82 -3.75 -6.33
N ALA A 27 -15.72 -2.48 -6.68
CA ALA A 27 -16.64 -1.83 -7.61
C ALA A 27 -16.44 -2.28 -9.08
N GLY A 28 -15.38 -3.03 -9.39
CA GLY A 28 -15.08 -3.49 -10.75
C GLY A 28 -14.38 -2.44 -11.62
N ASN A 29 -13.82 -1.38 -11.02
CA ASN A 29 -13.22 -0.27 -11.76
C ASN A 29 -11.79 -0.56 -12.27
N GLY A 30 -11.11 -1.57 -11.72
CA GLY A 30 -9.74 -1.92 -12.10
C GLY A 30 -8.72 -0.83 -11.70
N PRO A 31 -8.64 -0.46 -10.41
CA PRO A 31 -7.77 0.63 -9.96
C PRO A 31 -6.31 0.36 -10.30
N MET A 32 -5.58 1.40 -10.70
CA MET A 32 -4.14 1.33 -10.97
C MET A 32 -3.76 0.28 -12.03
N GLY A 33 -4.64 0.09 -13.02
CA GLY A 33 -4.41 -0.83 -14.13
C GLY A 33 -4.57 -2.31 -13.78
N THR A 34 -5.18 -2.64 -12.64
CA THR A 34 -5.52 -4.04 -12.33
C THR A 34 -6.66 -4.54 -13.22
N ALA A 35 -6.76 -5.86 -13.37
CA ALA A 35 -7.90 -6.47 -14.04
C ALA A 35 -9.23 -6.04 -13.37
N ARG A 36 -10.25 -5.82 -14.19
CA ARG A 36 -11.61 -5.61 -13.72
C ARG A 36 -12.20 -6.95 -13.26
N ILE A 37 -13.04 -6.90 -12.25
CA ILE A 37 -13.77 -8.05 -11.74
C ILE A 37 -15.28 -7.81 -11.89
N ASP A 38 -16.06 -8.89 -11.87
CA ASP A 38 -17.50 -8.80 -11.69
C ASP A 38 -17.80 -8.36 -10.24
N SER A 39 -18.34 -7.15 -10.09
CA SER A 39 -18.69 -6.57 -8.79
C SER A 39 -19.75 -7.37 -8.03
N GLN A 40 -20.62 -8.12 -8.72
CA GLN A 40 -21.65 -8.94 -8.09
C GLN A 40 -21.07 -10.23 -7.50
N ARG A 41 -20.12 -10.84 -8.20
CA ARG A 41 -19.36 -12.00 -7.71
C ARG A 41 -18.39 -11.59 -6.59
N GLY A 42 -17.79 -10.41 -6.69
CA GLY A 42 -16.78 -9.94 -5.76
C GLY A 42 -15.45 -10.69 -5.91
N SER A 43 -14.64 -10.69 -4.86
CA SER A 43 -13.32 -11.33 -4.88
C SER A 43 -12.90 -11.79 -3.48
N PRO A 44 -12.10 -12.86 -3.35
CA PRO A 44 -11.56 -13.27 -2.07
C PRO A 44 -10.41 -12.36 -1.61
N GLN A 45 -10.22 -12.27 -0.29
CA GLN A 45 -9.21 -11.39 0.31
C GLN A 45 -7.79 -11.59 -0.22
N VAL A 46 -7.42 -12.84 -0.55
CA VAL A 46 -6.10 -13.20 -1.11
C VAL A 46 -5.89 -12.56 -2.48
N ASP A 47 -6.91 -12.56 -3.34
CA ASP A 47 -6.81 -11.99 -4.68
C ASP A 47 -6.80 -10.46 -4.63
N ILE A 48 -7.69 -9.86 -3.81
CA ILE A 48 -7.69 -8.40 -3.58
C ILE A 48 -6.30 -7.95 -3.07
N HIS A 49 -5.71 -8.70 -2.13
CA HIS A 49 -4.39 -8.41 -1.61
C HIS A 49 -3.28 -8.58 -2.65
N GLY A 50 -3.35 -9.62 -3.47
CA GLY A 50 -2.44 -9.88 -4.59
C GLY A 50 -2.46 -8.73 -5.60
N SER A 51 -3.65 -8.35 -6.07
CA SER A 51 -3.85 -7.21 -6.98
C SER A 51 -3.37 -5.90 -6.36
N TYR A 52 -3.65 -5.67 -5.07
CA TYR A 52 -3.17 -4.50 -4.35
C TYR A 52 -1.64 -4.42 -4.32
N LYS A 53 -0.97 -5.54 -4.05
CA LYS A 53 0.50 -5.61 -4.02
C LYS A 53 1.10 -5.37 -5.41
N LEU A 54 0.50 -5.95 -6.45
CA LEU A 54 0.95 -5.76 -7.82
C LEU A 54 0.79 -4.29 -8.23
N ALA A 55 -0.37 -3.69 -7.97
CA ALA A 55 -0.63 -2.28 -8.25
C ALA A 55 0.39 -1.35 -7.54
N LEU A 56 0.73 -1.64 -6.29
CA LEU A 56 1.76 -0.87 -5.58
C LEU A 56 3.13 -1.02 -6.24
N HIS A 57 3.49 -2.24 -6.66
CA HIS A 57 4.76 -2.53 -7.32
C HIS A 57 4.87 -1.80 -8.66
N THR A 58 3.80 -1.85 -9.47
CA THR A 58 3.68 -1.11 -10.73
C THR A 58 3.79 0.39 -10.55
N ALA A 59 3.04 0.96 -9.60
CA ALA A 59 3.06 2.39 -9.34
C ALA A 59 4.43 2.88 -8.80
N PHE A 60 5.17 2.03 -8.09
CA PHE A 60 6.56 2.36 -7.72
C PHE A 60 7.49 2.42 -8.93
N ALA A 61 7.37 1.48 -9.86
CA ALA A 61 8.16 1.52 -11.09
C ALA A 61 7.83 2.78 -11.92
N GLU A 62 6.56 3.15 -12.01
CA GLU A 62 6.12 4.37 -12.71
C GLU A 62 6.65 5.65 -12.05
N ASP A 63 6.60 5.76 -10.71
CA ASP A 63 7.22 6.89 -9.98
C ASP A 63 8.73 6.97 -10.24
N MET A 64 9.42 5.83 -10.34
CA MET A 64 10.85 5.80 -10.66
C MET A 64 11.13 6.29 -12.09
N VAL A 65 10.31 5.91 -13.08
CA VAL A 65 10.42 6.43 -14.46
C VAL A 65 10.17 7.94 -14.48
N ALA A 66 9.11 8.40 -13.81
CA ALA A 66 8.77 9.82 -13.76
C ALA A 66 9.90 10.67 -13.15
N ARG A 67 10.62 10.14 -12.14
CA ARG A 67 11.81 10.82 -11.59
C ARG A 67 12.96 10.90 -12.58
N VAL A 68 13.20 9.85 -13.36
CA VAL A 68 14.24 9.89 -14.39
C VAL A 68 13.89 10.92 -15.47
N GLU A 69 12.62 11.00 -15.86
CA GLU A 69 12.14 12.01 -16.79
C GLU A 69 12.28 13.43 -16.23
N GLU A 70 11.89 13.67 -14.97
CA GLU A 70 12.06 14.96 -14.29
C GLU A 70 13.54 15.38 -14.24
N GLU A 71 14.45 14.44 -13.98
CA GLU A 71 15.90 14.70 -14.02
C GLU A 71 16.41 15.02 -15.42
N ARG A 72 15.87 14.39 -16.49
CA ARG A 72 16.23 14.70 -17.88
C ARG A 72 15.78 16.11 -18.26
N ILE A 73 14.53 16.46 -17.95
CA ILE A 73 13.98 17.80 -18.19
C ILE A 73 14.81 18.85 -17.48
N ARG A 74 15.22 18.62 -16.23
CA ARG A 74 16.07 19.56 -15.48
C ARG A 74 17.47 19.74 -16.09
N ARG A 75 17.92 18.79 -16.91
CA ARG A 75 19.21 18.82 -17.60
C ARG A 75 19.08 19.24 -19.08
N ASP A 76 17.91 19.74 -19.48
CA ASP A 76 17.60 20.12 -20.86
C ASP A 76 17.85 18.97 -21.88
N LEU A 77 17.70 17.72 -21.42
CA LEU A 77 17.78 16.55 -22.28
C LEU A 77 16.41 16.27 -22.93
N PRO A 78 16.39 15.63 -24.12
CA PRO A 78 15.13 15.18 -24.72
C PRO A 78 14.31 14.28 -23.76
N PRO A 79 12.97 14.40 -23.79
CA PRO A 79 12.09 13.53 -23.01
C PRO A 79 12.27 12.06 -23.42
N LEU A 80 11.85 11.15 -22.53
CA LEU A 80 11.88 9.72 -22.84
C LEU A 80 10.92 9.42 -24.00
N THR A 81 11.34 8.58 -24.93
CA THR A 81 10.38 7.99 -25.89
C THR A 81 9.50 6.96 -25.18
N ILE A 82 8.37 6.59 -25.79
CA ILE A 82 7.44 5.59 -25.24
C ILE A 82 8.16 4.25 -25.03
N GLU A 83 9.02 3.86 -25.96
CA GLU A 83 9.80 2.62 -25.89
C GLU A 83 10.84 2.69 -24.77
N GLU A 84 11.59 3.79 -24.68
CA GLU A 84 12.57 4.00 -23.60
C GLU A 84 11.91 3.96 -22.22
N ALA A 85 10.77 4.64 -22.05
CA ALA A 85 10.01 4.65 -20.82
C ALA A 85 9.51 3.24 -20.43
N SER A 86 9.05 2.47 -21.43
CA SER A 86 8.57 1.09 -21.23
C SER A 86 9.69 0.14 -20.82
N SER A 87 10.83 0.17 -21.52
CA SER A 87 12.01 -0.64 -21.15
C SER A 87 12.55 -0.27 -19.77
N LEU A 88 12.55 1.03 -19.44
CA LEU A 88 12.99 1.50 -18.13
C LEU A 88 12.03 1.08 -17.01
N ARG A 89 10.72 1.14 -17.25
CA ARG A 89 9.69 0.63 -16.34
C ARG A 89 9.90 -0.86 -16.07
N GLN A 90 10.09 -1.66 -17.12
CA GLN A 90 10.33 -3.10 -16.99
C GLN A 90 11.58 -3.40 -16.14
N ARG A 91 12.67 -2.69 -16.41
CA ARG A 91 13.90 -2.80 -15.61
C ARG A 91 13.67 -2.46 -14.13
N PHE A 92 12.87 -1.44 -13.83
CA PHE A 92 12.51 -1.12 -12.44
C PHE A 92 11.63 -2.19 -11.80
N LEU A 93 10.64 -2.73 -12.53
CA LEU A 93 9.81 -3.83 -12.03
C LEU A 93 10.65 -5.05 -11.64
N GLU A 94 11.61 -5.45 -12.47
CA GLU A 94 12.54 -6.55 -12.22
C GLU A 94 13.45 -6.28 -11.01
N GLY A 95 13.85 -5.02 -10.82
CA GLY A 95 14.75 -4.61 -9.75
C GLY A 95 14.07 -4.38 -8.39
N ILE A 96 12.77 -4.09 -8.35
CA ILE A 96 12.05 -3.84 -7.10
C ILE A 96 11.81 -5.18 -6.37
N PRO A 97 12.38 -5.38 -5.16
CA PRO A 97 12.14 -6.60 -4.42
C PRO A 97 10.65 -6.77 -4.09
N SER A 98 10.10 -7.95 -4.33
CA SER A 98 8.68 -8.28 -4.08
C SER A 98 8.25 -8.11 -2.61
N LYS A 99 9.21 -8.12 -1.68
CA LYS A 99 9.02 -7.89 -0.23
C LYS A 99 9.07 -6.41 0.18
N LEU A 100 9.50 -5.52 -0.73
CA LEU A 100 9.69 -4.09 -0.44
C LEU A 100 8.36 -3.33 -0.36
N THR A 101 7.33 -3.81 -1.07
CA THR A 101 5.96 -3.30 -0.94
C THR A 101 5.40 -3.69 0.43
N ARG A 102 5.49 -2.75 1.37
CA ARG A 102 5.01 -2.84 2.76
C ARG A 102 3.51 -3.15 2.79
N GLY A 103 3.12 -4.41 2.70
CA GLY A 103 1.73 -4.86 2.72
C GLY A 103 1.66 -6.35 3.02
N ARG A 104 1.97 -6.75 4.26
CA ARG A 104 1.84 -8.16 4.70
C ARG A 104 0.37 -8.56 4.69
N TYR A 105 0.10 -9.82 4.34
CA TYR A 105 -1.25 -10.35 4.29
C TYR A 105 -1.99 -10.19 5.63
N HIS A 106 -1.33 -10.52 6.75
CA HIS A 106 -1.92 -10.33 8.09
C HIS A 106 -2.39 -8.88 8.33
N SER A 107 -1.58 -7.88 7.99
CA SER A 107 -1.98 -6.47 8.12
C SER A 107 -3.14 -6.10 7.21
N PHE A 108 -3.21 -6.70 6.01
CA PHE A 108 -4.33 -6.51 5.10
C PHE A 108 -5.62 -7.10 5.68
N VAL A 109 -5.59 -8.34 6.17
CA VAL A 109 -6.76 -9.01 6.77
C VAL A 109 -7.28 -8.24 7.98
N THR A 110 -6.40 -7.80 8.89
CA THR A 110 -6.80 -6.95 10.03
C THR A 110 -7.45 -5.64 9.57
N TYR A 111 -6.96 -5.05 8.49
CA TYR A 111 -7.53 -3.83 7.92
C TYR A 111 -8.90 -4.11 7.26
N PHE A 112 -9.01 -5.19 6.50
CA PHE A 112 -10.23 -5.62 5.82
C PHE A 112 -11.33 -6.02 6.82
N HIS A 113 -10.97 -6.54 7.99
CA HIS A 113 -11.93 -6.80 9.07
C HIS A 113 -12.73 -5.54 9.45
N ARG A 114 -12.14 -4.35 9.34
CA ARG A 114 -12.84 -3.08 9.59
C ARG A 114 -13.90 -2.79 8.54
N PHE A 115 -13.66 -3.18 7.28
CA PHE A 115 -14.66 -3.08 6.22
C PHE A 115 -15.86 -3.98 6.52
N LYS A 116 -15.61 -5.18 7.07
CA LYS A 116 -16.69 -6.08 7.53
C LYS A 116 -17.47 -5.44 8.68
N GLN A 117 -16.78 -4.90 9.69
CA GLN A 117 -17.43 -4.25 10.85
C GLN A 117 -18.29 -3.04 10.45
N LEU A 118 -17.85 -2.27 9.46
CA LEU A 118 -18.58 -1.11 8.94
C LEU A 118 -19.71 -1.50 7.97
N GLY A 119 -19.91 -2.79 7.68
CA GLY A 119 -20.90 -3.26 6.72
C GLY A 119 -20.63 -2.79 5.29
N TRP A 120 -19.39 -2.39 4.96
CA TRP A 120 -19.01 -1.94 3.62
C TRP A 120 -18.83 -3.07 2.64
N VAL A 121 -18.60 -4.28 3.15
CA VAL A 121 -18.48 -5.50 2.37
C VAL A 121 -19.32 -6.61 2.99
N GLU A 122 -19.83 -7.48 2.15
CA GLU A 122 -20.57 -8.68 2.58
C GLU A 122 -20.03 -9.93 1.89
N GLU A 123 -20.24 -11.07 2.53
CA GLU A 123 -19.86 -12.38 2.01
C GLU A 123 -20.92 -12.84 0.99
N VAL A 124 -20.47 -13.35 -0.16
CA VAL A 124 -21.36 -13.73 -1.27
C VAL A 124 -21.38 -15.24 -1.48
N SER A 125 -20.19 -15.83 -1.55
CA SER A 125 -20.01 -17.24 -1.86
C SER A 125 -18.67 -17.75 -1.32
N THR A 126 -18.50 -19.06 -1.36
CA THR A 126 -17.28 -19.74 -0.94
C THR A 126 -16.83 -20.72 -2.01
N GLU A 127 -15.52 -20.84 -2.20
CA GLU A 127 -14.90 -21.88 -3.03
C GLU A 127 -13.83 -22.62 -2.21
N PRO A 128 -13.52 -23.89 -2.54
CA PRO A 128 -12.42 -24.60 -1.92
C PRO A 128 -11.10 -23.83 -2.06
N SER A 129 -10.33 -23.75 -0.96
CA SER A 129 -8.98 -23.18 -1.03
C SER A 129 -7.97 -24.24 -1.47
N GLU A 130 -6.87 -23.82 -2.10
CA GLU A 130 -5.77 -24.73 -2.48
C GLU A 130 -5.19 -25.46 -1.25
N VAL A 131 -5.23 -24.83 -0.08
CA VAL A 131 -4.80 -25.44 1.19
C VAL A 131 -5.69 -26.63 1.55
N GLN A 132 -6.97 -26.62 1.16
CA GLN A 132 -7.89 -27.72 1.43
C GLN A 132 -7.56 -29.01 0.66
N GLU A 133 -6.74 -28.95 -0.39
CA GLU A 133 -6.26 -30.16 -1.08
C GLU A 133 -5.42 -31.05 -0.17
N ASN A 134 -4.62 -30.44 0.73
CA ASN A 134 -3.76 -31.15 1.67
C ASN A 134 -4.31 -31.16 3.10
N TRP A 135 -5.21 -30.23 3.44
CA TRP A 135 -5.81 -30.09 4.76
C TRP A 135 -7.32 -29.78 4.63
N PRO A 136 -8.20 -30.78 4.56
CA PRO A 136 -9.62 -30.57 4.27
C PRO A 136 -10.36 -29.61 5.23
N GLU A 137 -9.95 -29.56 6.50
CA GLU A 137 -10.52 -28.66 7.52
C GLU A 137 -10.06 -27.20 7.39
N ALA A 138 -9.18 -26.87 6.43
CA ALA A 138 -8.68 -25.53 6.24
C ALA A 138 -9.82 -24.61 5.77
N PRO A 139 -9.76 -23.30 6.09
CA PRO A 139 -10.82 -22.39 5.69
C PRO A 139 -10.94 -22.30 4.15
N PRO A 140 -12.17 -22.24 3.61
CA PRO A 140 -12.39 -22.00 2.19
C PRO A 140 -12.04 -20.55 1.82
N ARG A 141 -11.95 -20.29 0.52
CA ARG A 141 -11.85 -18.93 -0.01
C ARG A 141 -13.25 -18.31 0.01
N VAL A 142 -13.40 -17.22 0.76
CA VAL A 142 -14.67 -16.47 0.89
C VAL A 142 -14.63 -15.26 -0.04
N TYR A 143 -15.64 -15.13 -0.90
CA TYR A 143 -15.81 -13.98 -1.78
C TYR A 143 -16.52 -12.85 -1.06
N TYR A 144 -15.99 -11.64 -1.22
CA TYR A 144 -16.56 -10.42 -0.69
C TYR A 144 -16.93 -9.47 -1.83
N ARG A 145 -18.11 -8.86 -1.74
CA ARG A 145 -18.51 -7.76 -2.63
C ARG A 145 -18.76 -6.47 -1.86
N LEU A 146 -18.76 -5.35 -2.58
CA LEU A 146 -19.07 -4.04 -2.02
C LEU A 146 -20.59 -3.91 -1.79
N THR A 147 -20.99 -3.48 -0.59
CA THR A 147 -22.40 -3.21 -0.29
C THR A 147 -22.78 -1.79 -0.74
N ALA A 148 -24.07 -1.48 -0.73
CA ALA A 148 -24.53 -0.11 -0.96
C ALA A 148 -23.95 0.90 0.06
N ALA A 149 -23.70 0.47 1.31
CA ALA A 149 -23.03 1.29 2.31
C ALA A 149 -21.56 1.52 1.97
N GLY A 150 -20.84 0.48 1.51
CA GLY A 150 -19.45 0.59 1.06
C GLY A 150 -19.30 1.49 -0.16
N SER A 151 -20.24 1.43 -1.11
CA SER A 151 -20.25 2.31 -2.28
C SER A 151 -20.42 3.79 -1.91
N ARG A 152 -21.24 4.09 -0.90
CA ARG A 152 -21.49 5.45 -0.41
C ARG A 152 -20.45 5.96 0.59
N ALA A 153 -19.53 5.11 1.06
CA ALA A 153 -18.47 5.52 1.97
C ALA A 153 -17.64 6.67 1.37
N THR A 154 -17.48 7.72 2.15
CA THR A 154 -16.75 8.94 1.79
C THR A 154 -15.23 8.71 1.86
N ASP A 155 -14.47 9.55 1.16
CA ASP A 155 -13.00 9.48 1.20
C ASP A 155 -12.44 9.67 2.61
N ALA A 156 -13.10 10.49 3.43
CA ALA A 156 -12.72 10.71 4.83
C ALA A 156 -12.89 9.44 5.68
N GLU A 157 -14.02 8.73 5.52
CA GLU A 157 -14.25 7.46 6.22
C GLU A 157 -13.30 6.37 5.75
N LEU A 158 -13.06 6.29 4.43
CA LEU A 158 -12.12 5.33 3.84
C LEU A 158 -10.68 5.59 4.29
N ALA A 159 -10.29 6.85 4.47
CA ALA A 159 -8.93 7.20 4.88
C ALA A 159 -8.58 6.68 6.29
N ASP A 160 -9.54 6.61 7.22
CA ASP A 160 -9.33 6.07 8.56
C ASP A 160 -10.51 5.23 9.08
N PRO A 161 -10.64 3.97 8.65
CA PRO A 161 -11.75 3.11 9.06
C PRO A 161 -11.79 2.85 10.58
N ILE A 162 -10.67 2.99 11.30
CA ILE A 162 -10.67 2.91 12.78
C ILE A 162 -11.41 4.11 13.36
N GLN A 163 -11.14 5.30 12.83
CA GLN A 163 -11.80 6.51 13.28
C GLN A 163 -13.31 6.41 13.02
N THR A 164 -13.72 5.87 11.87
CA THR A 164 -15.12 5.62 11.51
C THR A 164 -15.82 4.64 12.45
N ILE A 165 -15.15 3.54 12.84
CA ILE A 165 -15.75 2.54 13.75
C ILE A 165 -15.99 3.10 15.15
N TYR A 166 -15.00 3.82 15.70
CA TYR A 166 -15.01 4.22 17.10
C TYR A 166 -15.39 5.68 17.33
N ASN A 167 -15.67 6.45 16.27
CA ASN A 167 -15.92 7.89 16.31
C ASN A 167 -14.91 8.68 17.16
N TYR A 168 -13.62 8.27 17.08
CA TYR A 168 -12.57 8.97 17.81
C TYR A 168 -12.35 10.37 17.26
N SER A 169 -12.06 11.32 18.16
CA SER A 169 -11.43 12.59 17.75
C SER A 169 -10.07 12.33 17.10
N ARG A 170 -9.63 13.24 16.24
CA ARG A 170 -8.33 13.11 15.57
C ARG A 170 -7.19 13.05 16.58
N GLU A 171 -7.32 13.78 17.68
CA GLU A 171 -6.38 13.83 18.80
C GLU A 171 -6.28 12.46 19.50
N GLN A 172 -7.40 11.81 19.80
CA GLN A 172 -7.42 10.47 20.40
C GLN A 172 -6.85 9.42 19.44
N ARG A 173 -7.24 9.49 18.17
CA ARG A 173 -6.81 8.55 17.12
C ARG A 173 -5.31 8.63 16.83
N SER A 174 -4.73 9.82 16.99
CA SER A 174 -3.32 10.12 16.74
C SER A 174 -2.69 10.90 17.89
N ALA A 175 -2.75 10.37 19.10
CA ALA A 175 -2.09 10.94 20.29
C ALA A 175 -0.55 11.03 20.19
N LYS A 176 0.05 10.64 19.05
CA LYS A 176 1.47 10.87 18.76
C LYS A 176 1.72 12.32 18.37
N GLY A 177 1.94 13.17 19.37
CA GLY A 177 2.70 14.42 19.23
C GLY A 177 4.17 14.15 18.92
N ARG A 178 4.50 13.44 17.83
CA ARG A 178 5.89 13.34 17.37
C ARG A 178 6.28 14.70 16.82
N LYS A 179 6.80 15.58 17.69
CA LYS A 179 7.77 16.59 17.27
C LYS A 179 8.90 15.82 16.59
N TYR A 180 8.91 15.82 15.26
CA TYR A 180 10.05 15.34 14.51
C TYR A 180 11.24 16.14 15.02
N ILE A 181 12.13 15.50 15.78
CA ILE A 181 13.42 16.09 16.10
C ILE A 181 14.06 16.37 14.74
N ARG A 182 14.17 17.65 14.38
CA ARG A 182 15.02 18.09 13.25
C ARG A 182 16.42 17.59 13.59
N VAL A 183 16.81 16.45 13.01
CA VAL A 183 18.24 16.11 12.94
C VAL A 183 18.79 16.99 11.82
N PRO A 184 19.69 17.94 12.11
CA PRO A 184 20.33 18.74 11.07
C PRO A 184 21.03 17.82 10.08
N VAL A 185 20.93 18.14 8.80
CA VAL A 185 21.62 17.41 7.73
C VAL A 185 23.12 17.43 8.04
N GLY A 186 23.76 16.26 8.14
CA GLY A 186 25.20 16.14 8.34
C GLY A 186 25.66 15.55 9.69
N ARG A 187 24.77 15.28 10.65
CA ARG A 187 25.12 14.51 11.86
C ARG A 187 24.28 13.25 12.00
N TYR A 188 24.68 12.19 11.31
CA TYR A 188 24.30 10.85 11.79
C TYR A 188 25.05 10.59 13.10
N PRO A 189 24.38 10.20 14.19
CA PRO A 189 25.08 9.76 15.38
C PRO A 189 25.93 8.54 15.00
N ARG A 190 27.26 8.69 15.03
CA ARG A 190 28.17 7.55 14.95
C ARG A 190 27.74 6.57 16.02
N LYS A 191 27.48 5.31 15.63
CA LYS A 191 27.33 4.21 16.60
C LYS A 191 28.54 4.30 17.53
N ARG A 192 28.30 4.55 18.82
CA ARG A 192 29.33 4.30 19.83
C ARG A 192 29.67 2.83 19.71
N THR A 193 30.85 2.53 19.19
CA THR A 193 31.47 1.23 19.38
C THR A 193 31.60 1.06 20.89
N SER A 194 30.84 0.13 21.46
CA SER A 194 31.05 -0.29 22.83
C SER A 194 32.47 -0.85 22.91
N SER A 195 33.39 -0.10 23.50
CA SER A 195 34.69 -0.62 23.91
C SER A 195 34.42 -1.79 24.85
N ARG A 196 34.72 -2.99 24.37
CA ARG A 196 34.67 -4.22 25.15
C ARG A 196 35.84 -4.15 26.12
N THR A 197 35.61 -3.63 27.32
CA THR A 197 36.61 -3.63 28.40
C THR A 197 36.95 -5.08 28.71
N SER A 198 38.19 -5.47 28.42
CA SER A 198 38.82 -6.71 28.85
C SER A 198 38.76 -6.79 30.37
N ARG A 199 38.03 -7.76 30.93
CA ARG A 199 38.21 -8.17 32.32
C ARG A 199 39.56 -8.86 32.44
N GLY A 200 40.44 -8.25 33.24
CA GLY A 200 41.72 -8.83 33.64
C GLY A 200 41.52 -10.12 34.43
N GLN A 201 42.47 -11.00 34.22
CA GLN A 201 42.70 -12.22 35.00
C GLN A 201 43.05 -11.85 36.44
N GLY A 202 42.50 -12.61 37.38
CA GLY A 202 43.02 -12.81 38.72
C GLY A 202 43.21 -14.31 38.92
#